data_AF-A0A7R9MGR2-F1
#
_entry.id   AF-A0A7R9MGR2-F1
#
_cell.length_a   1.000
_cell.length_b   1.000
_cell.length_c   1.000
_cell.angle_alpha   90.00
_cell.angle_beta   90.00
_cell.angle_gamma   90.00
#
_symmetry.space_group_name_H-M   'P 1'
#
loop_
_entity.id
_entity.type
_entity.pdbx_description
1 polymer ?
#
loop_
_entity_poly.entity_id
_entity_poly.type
_entity_poly.pdbx_seq_one_letter_code
_entity_poly.pdbx_strand_id
1 'polypeptide(L)'
;MKAFIALALIVSVSAVPLQELDSEWIAFKNEFRGNSYLGAEEESMRRQIFERNYEYITAHNAEADKGLHTFRMGVNQFADMTNEE
;
A
#
# COMPACT_ATOMS: atom_id res chain seq x y z
N MET A 1 -5.58 49.41 -1.70
CA MET A 1 -6.02 48.20 -0.98
C MET A 1 -5.57 47.00 -1.81
N LYS A 2 -4.60 46.21 -1.34
CA LYS A 2 -4.09 45.03 -2.07
C LYS A 2 -4.68 43.80 -1.40
N ALA A 3 -5.69 43.20 -2.03
CA ALA A 3 -6.30 41.96 -1.56
C ALA A 3 -5.38 40.79 -1.94
N PHE A 4 -4.88 40.06 -0.96
CA PHE A 4 -4.18 38.80 -1.18
C PHE A 4 -5.23 37.69 -1.24
N ILE A 5 -5.40 37.09 -2.41
CA ILE A 5 -6.26 35.93 -2.58
C ILE A 5 -5.45 34.71 -2.11
N ALA A 6 -5.81 34.19 -0.94
CA ALA A 6 -5.29 32.92 -0.46
C ALA A 6 -5.95 31.79 -1.28
N LEU A 7 -5.16 31.13 -2.13
CA LEU A 7 -5.58 29.94 -2.85
C LEU A 7 -5.48 28.75 -1.89
N ALA A 8 -6.60 28.36 -1.29
CA ALA A 8 -6.69 27.13 -0.53
C ALA A 8 -6.65 25.94 -1.50
N LEU A 9 -5.51 25.24 -1.57
CA LEU A 9 -5.37 23.96 -2.24
C LEU A 9 -6.18 22.93 -1.44
N ILE A 10 -7.40 22.66 -1.89
CA ILE A 10 -8.18 21.52 -1.44
C ILE A 10 -7.54 20.29 -2.10
N VAL A 11 -6.70 19.57 -1.37
CA VAL A 11 -6.27 18.23 -1.77
C VAL A 11 -7.45 17.30 -1.49
N SER A 12 -8.27 17.05 -2.50
CA SER A 12 -9.25 15.97 -2.46
C SER A 12 -8.50 14.65 -2.47
N VAL A 13 -8.56 13.90 -1.36
CA VAL A 13 -8.17 12.49 -1.36
C VAL A 13 -9.26 11.73 -2.11
N SER A 14 -8.98 11.36 -3.35
CA SER A 14 -9.79 10.40 -4.10
C SER A 14 -9.56 9.03 -3.44
N ALA A 15 -10.62 8.39 -2.95
CA ALA A 15 -10.54 6.97 -2.60
C ALA A 15 -10.35 6.20 -3.92
N VAL A 16 -9.15 5.71 -4.16
CA VAL A 16 -8.81 4.89 -5.32
C VAL A 16 -9.54 3.55 -5.18
N PRO A 17 -10.19 3.04 -6.25
CA PRO A 17 -10.91 1.77 -6.15
C PRO A 17 -9.95 0.61 -5.86
N LEU A 18 -10.41 -0.32 -5.01
CA LEU A 18 -9.79 -1.59 -4.56
C LEU A 18 -9.30 -2.56 -5.66
N GLN A 19 -9.30 -2.14 -6.93
CA GLN A 19 -9.00 -2.98 -8.09
C GLN A 19 -7.53 -2.88 -8.55
N GLU A 20 -6.74 -1.95 -8.00
CA GLU A 20 -5.39 -1.66 -8.54
C GLU A 20 -4.31 -2.73 -8.26
N LEU A 21 -4.56 -3.74 -7.41
CA LEU A 21 -3.51 -4.67 -6.94
C LEU A 21 -3.89 -6.15 -7.04
N ASP A 22 -4.84 -6.53 -7.91
CA ASP A 22 -5.28 -7.92 -8.04
C ASP A 22 -4.17 -8.86 -8.53
N SER A 23 -3.39 -8.43 -9.53
CA SER A 23 -2.25 -9.20 -10.01
C SER A 23 -1.17 -9.39 -8.96
N GLU A 24 -0.88 -8.34 -8.20
CA GLU A 24 0.12 -8.25 -7.16
C GLU A 24 -0.26 -9.15 -5.99
N TRP A 25 -1.54 -9.12 -5.60
CA TRP A 25 -2.09 -10.01 -4.59
C TRP A 25 -2.04 -11.48 -5.01
N ILE A 26 -2.42 -11.79 -6.25
CA ILE A 26 -2.35 -13.16 -6.77
C ILE A 26 -0.90 -13.64 -6.78
N ALA A 27 0.04 -12.80 -7.24
CA ALA A 27 1.47 -13.11 -7.23
C ALA A 27 1.99 -13.34 -5.81
N PHE A 28 1.71 -12.43 -4.88
CA PHE A 28 2.07 -12.55 -3.47
C PHE A 28 1.54 -13.85 -2.86
N LYS A 29 0.25 -14.15 -3.07
CA LYS A 29 -0.34 -15.39 -2.55
C LYS A 29 0.36 -16.62 -3.12
N ASN A 30 0.57 -16.66 -4.44
CA ASN A 30 1.24 -17.78 -5.10
C ASN A 30 2.66 -18.01 -4.57
N GLU A 31 3.37 -16.93 -4.22
CA GLU A 31 4.75 -17.00 -3.73
C GLU A 31 4.83 -17.35 -2.23
N PHE A 32 3.99 -16.75 -1.38
CA PHE A 32 4.19 -16.76 0.08
C PHE A 32 3.09 -17.42 0.90
N ARG A 33 1.94 -17.76 0.32
CA ARG A 33 0.75 -18.19 1.09
C ARG A 33 0.10 -19.47 0.57
N GLY A 34 -0.04 -19.63 -0.74
CA GLY A 34 -0.85 -20.67 -1.34
C GLY A 34 -2.31 -20.57 -0.89
N ASN A 35 -2.88 -21.66 -0.40
CA ASN A 35 -4.27 -21.74 0.10
C ASN A 35 -4.34 -21.67 1.65
N SER A 36 -3.55 -20.79 2.28
CA SER A 36 -3.35 -20.79 3.74
C SER A 36 -4.45 -20.11 4.56
N TYR A 37 -5.33 -19.30 3.96
CA TYR A 37 -6.32 -18.53 4.71
C TYR A 37 -7.57 -19.36 5.07
N LEU A 38 -8.04 -19.23 6.30
CA LEU A 38 -9.19 -19.92 6.90
C LEU A 38 -10.53 -19.27 6.49
N GLY A 39 -10.67 -18.94 5.21
CA GLY A 39 -11.91 -18.44 4.61
C GLY A 39 -11.84 -16.99 4.11
N ALA A 40 -12.95 -16.56 3.51
CA ALA A 40 -13.04 -15.29 2.78
C ALA A 40 -12.88 -14.06 3.68
N GLU A 41 -13.26 -14.15 4.97
CA GLU A 41 -13.11 -13.04 5.91
C GLU A 41 -11.65 -12.78 6.24
N GLU A 42 -10.88 -13.83 6.56
CA GLU A 42 -9.44 -13.71 6.78
C GLU A 42 -8.75 -13.23 5.49
N GLU A 43 -9.08 -13.83 4.34
CA GLU A 43 -8.48 -13.42 3.07
C GLU A 43 -8.75 -11.94 2.75
N SER A 44 -9.96 -11.44 3.02
CA SER A 44 -10.31 -10.03 2.85
C SER A 44 -9.54 -9.11 3.79
N MET A 45 -9.36 -9.50 5.06
CA MET A 45 -8.54 -8.77 6.01
C MET A 45 -7.08 -8.72 5.55
N ARG A 46 -6.52 -9.87 5.18
CA ARG A 46 -5.13 -10.02 4.71
C ARG A 46 -4.90 -9.23 3.44
N ARG A 47 -5.86 -9.21 2.52
CA ARG A 47 -5.81 -8.38 1.31
C ARG A 47 -5.73 -6.89 1.66
N GLN A 48 -6.55 -6.40 2.58
CA GLN A 48 -6.51 -4.99 2.99
C GLN A 48 -5.18 -4.60 3.65
N ILE A 49 -4.58 -5.52 4.41
CA ILE A 49 -3.25 -5.29 5.00
C ILE A 49 -2.19 -5.26 3.90
N PHE A 50 -2.24 -6.22 2.97
CA PHE A 50 -1.35 -6.29 1.81
C PHE A 50 -1.37 -5.01 0.99
N GLU A 51 -2.54 -4.49 0.63
CA GLU A 51 -2.66 -3.26 -0.15
C GLU A 51 -2.03 -2.06 0.57
N ARG A 52 -2.31 -1.90 1.87
CA ARG A 52 -1.71 -0.83 2.67
C ARG A 52 -0.18 -0.93 2.72
N ASN A 53 0.35 -2.13 2.89
CA ASN A 53 1.79 -2.37 2.92
C ASN A 53 2.41 -2.18 1.53
N TYR A 54 1.72 -2.54 0.45
CA TYR A 54 2.17 -2.32 -0.92
C TYR A 54 2.26 -0.82 -1.25
N GLU A 55 1.26 -0.05 -0.85
CA GLU A 55 1.28 1.42 -0.96
C GLU A 55 2.45 2.01 -0.17
N TYR A 56 2.67 1.56 1.06
CA TYR A 56 3.78 2.00 1.90
C TYR A 56 5.14 1.71 1.25
N ILE A 57 5.34 0.48 0.75
CA ILE A 57 6.55 0.07 0.03
C ILE A 57 6.77 0.97 -1.19
N THR A 58 5.71 1.23 -1.96
CA THR A 58 5.76 2.05 -3.16
C THR A 58 6.15 3.49 -2.82
N ALA A 59 5.52 4.08 -1.81
CA ALA A 59 5.81 5.44 -1.35
C ALA A 59 7.25 5.56 -0.81
N HIS A 60 7.67 4.64 0.06
CA HIS A 60 9.05 4.59 0.58
C HIS A 60 10.07 4.49 -0.56
N ASN A 61 9.82 3.64 -1.54
CA ASN A 61 10.73 3.45 -2.67
C ASN A 61 10.79 4.68 -3.58
N ALA A 62 9.68 5.41 -3.76
CA ALA A 62 9.67 6.68 -4.47
C ALA A 62 10.43 7.79 -3.72
N GLU A 63 10.48 7.73 -2.38
CA GLU A 63 11.34 8.59 -1.55
C GLU A 63 12.82 8.18 -1.64
N ALA A 64 13.10 6.87 -1.67
CA ALA A 64 14.44 6.33 -1.88
C ALA A 64 15.02 6.76 -3.24
N ASP A 65 14.20 6.79 -4.30
CA ASP A 65 14.57 7.32 -5.63
C ASP A 65 14.95 8.80 -5.61
N LYS A 66 14.47 9.56 -4.61
CA LYS A 66 14.85 10.97 -4.37
C LYS A 66 16.05 11.11 -3.44
N GLY A 67 16.65 10.00 -3.00
CA GLY A 67 17.78 9.97 -2.08
C GLY A 67 17.41 10.25 -0.62
N LEU A 68 16.13 10.19 -0.24
CA LEU A 68 15.68 10.39 1.15
C LEU A 68 15.92 9.16 2.04
N HIS A 69 16.03 7.99 1.42
CA HIS A 69 16.35 6.73 2.08
C HIS A 69 17.57 6.08 1.44
N THR A 70 18.34 5.35 2.25
CA THR A 70 19.55 4.62 1.80
C THR A 70 19.26 3.17 1.42
N PHE A 71 18.00 2.73 1.53
CA PHE A 71 17.56 1.37 1.21
C PHE A 71 16.21 1.40 0.48
N ARG A 72 15.82 0.24 -0.04
CA ARG A 72 14.50 0.00 -0.65
C ARG A 72 13.79 -1.12 0.10
N MET A 73 12.48 -1.08 0.04
CA MET A 73 11.62 -2.16 0.53
C MET A 73 11.13 -3.01 -0.64
N GLY A 74 10.75 -4.25 -0.34
CA GLY A 74 10.14 -5.16 -1.30
C GLY A 74 9.01 -5.93 -0.64
N VAL A 75 8.08 -6.40 -1.46
CA VAL A 75 7.06 -7.37 -1.04
C VAL A 75 7.77 -8.64 -0.58
N ASN A 76 7.39 -9.15 0.58
CA ASN A 76 7.92 -10.38 1.17
C ASN A 76 6.82 -11.08 1.97
N GLN A 77 7.14 -12.20 2.62
CA GLN A 77 6.19 -13.01 3.37
C GLN A 77 5.50 -12.31 4.56
N PHE A 78 5.83 -11.07 4.89
CA PHE A 78 5.16 -10.27 5.94
C PHE A 78 4.25 -9.18 5.34
N ALA A 79 4.12 -9.11 4.01
CA ALA A 79 3.39 -8.03 3.35
C ALA A 79 1.90 -7.99 3.69
N ASP A 80 1.28 -9.08 4.15
CA ASP A 80 -0.13 -9.12 4.61
C ASP A 80 -0.27 -9.16 6.15
N MET A 81 0.79 -8.76 6.87
CA MET A 81 0.81 -8.67 8.34
C MET A 81 0.85 -7.21 8.82
N THR A 82 0.24 -6.94 9.97
CA THR A 82 0.42 -5.67 10.67
C THR A 82 1.75 -5.67 11.43
N ASN A 83 2.13 -4.52 11.99
CA ASN A 83 3.36 -4.43 12.78
C ASN A 83 3.25 -5.14 14.14
N GLU A 84 2.03 -5.38 14.62
CA GLU A 84 1.73 -5.99 15.91
C GLU A 84 1.62 -7.52 15.88
N GLU A 85 1.50 -8.11 14.69
CA GLU A 85 1.46 -9.57 14.47
C GLU A 85 2.86 -10.20 14.51
#